data_AF-A0A2N4SXW6-F1
#
_entry.id   AF-A0A2N4SXW6-F1
#
_cell.length_a   1.000
_cell.length_b   1.000
_cell.length_c   1.000
_cell.angle_alpha   90.00
_cell.angle_beta   90.00
_cell.angle_gamma   90.00
#
_symmetry.space_group_name_H-M   'P 1'
#
loop_
_entity.id
_entity.type
_entity.pdbx_description
1 polymer ?
#
loop_
_entity_poly.entity_id
_entity_poly.type
_entity_poly.pdbx_seq_one_letter_code
_entity_poly.pdbx_strand_id
1 'polypeptide(L)'
;MLGVDPSESAQAALGHEPLEERAWTVLVLGLEATGRMLEALQAYDRCRRLLHQVLGCAPGAALRHAYRRALQATTTTWPKPC
;
A
#
# COMPACT_ATOMS: atom_id res chain seq x y z
N MET A 1 22.28 10.10 8.44
CA MET A 1 21.16 9.83 9.35
C MET A 1 20.37 8.71 8.70
N LEU A 2 20.55 7.46 9.13
CA LEU A 2 19.88 6.32 8.49
C LEU A 2 18.39 6.50 8.71
N GLY A 3 17.71 7.03 7.69
CA GLY A 3 16.26 7.15 7.67
C GLY A 3 15.72 5.74 7.67
N VAL A 4 15.18 5.29 8.80
CA VAL A 4 14.45 4.03 8.83
C VAL A 4 13.29 4.20 7.86
N ASP A 5 13.27 3.39 6.81
CA ASP A 5 12.19 3.47 5.85
C ASP A 5 10.93 2.98 6.57
N PRO A 6 9.88 3.80 6.70
CA PRO A 6 8.66 3.39 7.39
C PRO A 6 8.00 2.16 6.74
N SER A 7 8.28 1.90 5.44
CA SER A 7 7.84 0.69 4.77
C SER A 7 8.53 -0.57 5.30
N GLU A 8 9.82 -0.51 5.64
CA GLU A 8 10.57 -1.66 6.14
C GLU A 8 10.08 -2.09 7.52
N SER A 9 9.88 -1.12 8.43
CA SER A 9 9.32 -1.40 9.76
C SER A 9 7.88 -1.93 9.68
N ALA A 10 7.08 -1.42 8.73
CA ALA A 10 5.75 -1.93 8.48
C ALA A 10 5.76 -3.37 7.92
N GLN A 11 6.70 -3.70 7.03
CA GLN A 11 6.87 -5.08 6.54
C GLN A 11 7.22 -6.05 7.67
N ALA A 12 8.10 -5.65 8.59
CA ALA A 12 8.41 -6.46 9.76
C ALA A 12 7.17 -6.70 10.64
N ALA A 13 6.37 -5.66 10.89
CA ALA A 13 5.11 -5.79 11.64
C ALA A 13 4.11 -6.73 10.96
N LEU A 14 3.98 -6.66 9.63
CA LEU A 14 3.11 -7.55 8.85
C LEU A 14 3.57 -9.01 8.82
N GLY A 15 4.86 -9.27 9.06
CA GLY A 15 5.38 -10.62 9.24
C GLY A 15 4.85 -11.30 10.52
N HIS A 16 4.48 -10.50 11.52
CA HIS A 16 3.88 -10.99 12.77
C HIS A 16 2.35 -10.94 12.73
N GLU A 17 1.78 -9.80 12.35
CA GLU A 17 0.33 -9.56 12.37
C GLU A 17 -0.17 -9.13 10.97
N PRO A 18 -0.39 -10.08 10.06
CA PRO A 18 -0.71 -9.77 8.67
C PRO A 18 -2.12 -9.18 8.49
N LEU A 19 -3.01 -9.27 9.48
CA LEU A 19 -4.36 -8.66 9.43
C LEU A 19 -4.39 -7.21 9.92
N GLU A 20 -3.28 -6.66 10.40
CA GLU A 20 -3.22 -5.31 10.93
C GLU A 20 -3.29 -4.26 9.79
N GLU A 21 -4.47 -3.73 9.52
CA GLU A 21 -4.71 -2.74 8.46
C GLU A 21 -3.84 -1.49 8.61
N ARG A 22 -3.52 -1.09 9.84
CA ARG A 22 -2.68 0.10 10.07
C ARG A 22 -1.26 -0.14 9.57
N ALA A 23 -0.70 -1.33 9.74
CA ALA A 23 0.62 -1.68 9.23
C ALA A 23 0.62 -1.66 7.68
N TRP A 24 -0.42 -2.19 7.04
CA TRP A 24 -0.61 -2.05 5.59
C TRP A 24 -0.70 -0.59 5.14
N THR A 25 -1.38 0.25 5.91
CA THR A 25 -1.51 1.68 5.61
C THR A 25 -0.15 2.38 5.66
N VAL A 26 0.65 2.14 6.70
CA VAL A 26 2.01 2.70 6.82
C VAL A 26 2.90 2.22 5.69
N LEU A 27 2.83 0.93 5.33
CA LEU A 27 3.57 0.36 4.19
C LEU A 27 3.24 1.09 2.88
N VAL A 28 1.96 1.21 2.54
CA VAL A 28 1.52 1.86 1.29
C VAL A 28 1.91 3.33 1.26
N LEU A 29 1.79 4.05 2.38
CA LEU A 29 2.19 5.46 2.49
C LEU A 29 3.72 5.64 2.38
N GLY A 30 4.51 4.75 2.99
CA GLY A 30 5.98 4.77 2.89
C GLY A 30 6.46 4.52 1.45
N LEU A 31 5.83 3.56 0.76
CA LEU A 31 6.12 3.27 -0.64
C LEU A 31 5.72 4.44 -1.57
N GLU A 32 4.60 5.11 -1.30
CA GLU A 32 4.23 6.33 -2.02
C GLU A 32 5.28 7.45 -1.81
N ALA A 33 5.65 7.71 -0.55
CA ALA A 33 6.57 8.80 -0.21
C ALA A 33 7.98 8.61 -0.81
N THR A 34 8.36 7.36 -1.09
CA THR A 34 9.64 6.99 -1.72
C THR A 34 9.55 6.83 -3.24
N GLY A 35 8.38 7.08 -3.84
CA GLY A 35 8.16 6.99 -5.29
C GLY A 35 7.99 5.55 -5.82
N ARG A 36 7.88 4.56 -4.94
CA ARG A 36 7.74 3.13 -5.26
C ARG A 36 6.28 2.75 -5.53
N MET A 37 5.67 3.43 -6.49
CA MET A 37 4.22 3.41 -6.67
C MET A 37 3.65 2.04 -7.05
N LEU A 38 4.36 1.28 -7.88
CA LEU A 38 3.95 -0.07 -8.26
C LEU A 38 3.89 -1.01 -7.04
N GLU A 39 4.84 -0.87 -6.13
CA GLU A 39 4.90 -1.68 -4.91
C GLU A 39 3.78 -1.28 -3.93
N ALA A 40 3.44 0.02 -3.87
CA ALA A 40 2.29 0.50 -3.11
C ALA A 40 0.97 -0.14 -3.60
N LEU A 41 0.80 -0.25 -4.93
CA LEU A 41 -0.35 -0.93 -5.54
C LEU A 41 -0.39 -2.43 -5.20
N GLN A 42 0.75 -3.11 -5.28
CA GLN A 42 0.86 -4.54 -4.94
C GLN A 42 0.57 -4.81 -3.46
N ALA A 43 1.08 -3.96 -2.56
CA ALA A 43 0.83 -4.07 -1.12
C ALA A 43 -0.66 -3.89 -0.79
N TYR A 44 -1.32 -2.89 -1.38
CA TYR A 44 -2.76 -2.69 -1.22
C TYR A 44 -3.57 -3.90 -1.69
N ASP A 45 -3.24 -4.45 -2.86
CA ASP A 45 -3.96 -5.58 -3.44
C ASP A 45 -3.79 -6.87 -2.63
N ARG A 46 -2.60 -7.08 -2.05
CA ARG A 46 -2.36 -8.16 -1.07
C ARG A 46 -3.20 -7.98 0.19
N CYS A 47 -3.22 -6.78 0.77
CA CYS A 47 -4.04 -6.45 1.94
C CYS A 47 -5.53 -6.72 1.67
N ARG A 48 -6.04 -6.19 0.54
CA ARG A 48 -7.45 -6.35 0.13
C ARG A 48 -7.86 -7.81 0.04
N ARG A 49 -7.03 -8.65 -0.60
CA ARG A 49 -7.31 -10.09 -0.69
C ARG A 49 -7.33 -10.74 0.68
N LEU A 50 -6.34 -10.45 1.51
CA LEU A 50 -6.22 -11.07 2.83
C LEU A 50 -7.39 -10.70 3.75
N LEU A 51 -7.72 -9.41 3.87
CA LEU A 51 -8.86 -8.95 4.67
C LEU A 51 -10.18 -9.54 4.17
N HIS A 52 -10.35 -9.61 2.84
CA HIS A 52 -11.55 -10.22 2.26
C HIS A 52 -11.62 -11.72 2.55
N GLN A 53 -10.51 -12.44 2.43
CA GLN A 53 -10.45 -13.89 2.63
C GLN A 53 -10.65 -14.28 4.10
N VAL A 54 -10.11 -13.51 5.04
CA VAL A 54 -10.09 -13.89 6.47
C VAL A 54 -11.23 -13.23 7.25
N LEU A 55 -11.53 -11.97 6.97
CA LEU A 55 -12.53 -11.19 7.71
C LEU A 55 -13.81 -10.93 6.90
N GLY A 56 -13.81 -11.20 5.59
CA GLY A 56 -14.94 -10.84 4.71
C GLY A 56 -15.08 -9.34 4.47
N CYS A 57 -14.10 -8.53 4.89
CA CYS A 57 -14.18 -7.07 4.91
C CYS A 57 -13.33 -6.43 3.81
N ALA A 58 -13.73 -5.23 3.40
CA ALA A 58 -12.94 -4.38 2.52
C ALA A 58 -11.96 -3.51 3.34
N PRO A 59 -10.77 -3.18 2.79
CA PRO A 59 -9.80 -2.29 3.43
C PRO A 59 -10.39 -0.90 3.67
N GLY A 60 -10.08 -0.27 4.80
CA GLY A 60 -10.58 1.03 5.26
C GLY A 60 -10.20 2.24 4.42
N ALA A 61 -10.82 3.39 4.73
CA ALA A 61 -10.78 4.58 3.86
C ALA A 61 -9.38 5.17 3.67
N ALA A 62 -8.54 5.14 4.70
CA ALA A 62 -7.16 5.66 4.64
C ALA A 62 -6.33 4.90 3.60
N LEU A 63 -6.36 3.56 3.68
CA LEU A 63 -5.66 2.68 2.77
C LEU A 63 -6.19 2.80 1.32
N ARG A 64 -7.51 2.89 1.15
CA ARG A 64 -8.13 3.15 -0.18
C ARG A 64 -7.75 4.51 -0.76
N HIS A 65 -7.55 5.53 0.08
CA HIS A 65 -7.15 6.85 -0.39
C HIS A 65 -5.69 6.87 -0.88
N ALA A 66 -4.78 6.21 -0.15
CA ALA A 66 -3.40 6.03 -0.58
C ALA A 66 -3.30 5.26 -1.91
N TYR A 67 -4.07 4.18 -2.05
CA TYR A 67 -4.17 3.43 -3.31
C TYR A 67 -4.63 4.28 -4.50
N ARG A 68 -5.62 5.17 -4.30
CA ARG A 68 -6.09 6.06 -5.37
C ARG A 68 -5.02 7.05 -5.82
N ARG A 69 -4.24 7.63 -4.90
CA ARG A 69 -3.10 8.48 -5.26
C ARG A 69 -2.06 7.70 -6.06
N ALA A 70 -1.80 6.46 -5.65
CA ALA A 70 -0.87 5.59 -6.34
C ALA A 70 -1.31 5.26 -7.78
N LEU A 71 -2.59 4.99 -8.00
CA LEU A 71 -3.14 4.80 -9.34
C LEU A 71 -3.01 6.07 -10.20
N GLN A 72 -3.34 7.24 -9.66
CA GLN A 72 -3.28 8.50 -10.40
C GLN A 72 -1.85 8.79 -10.89
N ALA A 73 -0.86 8.57 -10.03
CA ALA A 73 0.54 8.75 -10.37
C ALA A 73 1.00 7.82 -11.51
N THR A 74 0.59 6.54 -11.51
CA THR A 74 0.98 5.59 -12.58
C THR A 74 0.21 5.79 -13.88
N THR A 75 -1.01 6.33 -13.84
CA THR A 75 -1.77 6.66 -15.06
C THR A 75 -1.24 7.91 -15.77
N THR A 76 -0.68 8.87 -15.02
CA THR A 76 -0.11 10.10 -15.59
C THR A 76 1.10 9.79 -16.48
N THR A 77 1.80 8.70 -16.21
CA THR A 77 2.96 8.26 -16.99
C THR A 77 2.64 7.56 -18.31
N TRP A 78 1.37 7.26 -18.61
CA TRP A 78 0.99 6.67 -19.89
C TRP A 78 0.50 7.75 -20.88
N PRO A 79 1.24 8.05 -21.96
CA PRO A 79 0.71 8.88 -23.05
C PRO A 79 -0.40 8.10 -23.75
N LYS A 80 -1.55 8.75 -23.93
CA LYS A 80 -2.67 8.22 -24.70
C LYS A 80 -2.14 7.79 -26.10
N PRO A 81 -2.29 6.53 -26.55
CA PRO A 81 -1.96 6.17 -27.91
C PRO A 81 -2.95 6.89 -28.84
N CYS A 82 -2.40 7.51 -29.90
CA CYS A 82 -3.12 8.30 -30.89
C CYS A 82 -4.36 7.58 -31.44
#